data_AF-A0A8R1ETS7-F1
#
_entry.id   AF-A0A8R1ETS7-F1
#
_cell.length_a   1.000
_cell.length_b   1.000
_cell.length_c   1.000
_cell.angle_alpha   90.00
_cell.angle_beta   90.00
_cell.angle_gamma   90.00
#
_symmetry.space_group_name_H-M   'P 1'
#
loop_
_entity.id
_entity.type
_entity.pdbx_description
1 polymer ?
#
loop_
_entity_poly.entity_id
_entity_poly.type
_entity_poly.pdbx_seq_one_letter_code
_entity_poly.pdbx_strand_id
1 'polypeptide(L)'
;MPESRNCCALICHINVRIGWTIFGILFGISAVLTYAIKFENWSATATSAIATLFACQTLWIYWALKKNTIVEWKRSRFLPLIWPNIFIGLLGLIGCIICYIFAGIMHQGAGSISALYGENLWITGSWSLVITKWTWQNAFFARRYVAKLDKDSVTSDVEVTSEEEEADVGSMKI
;
A
#
# COMPACT_ATOMS: atom_id res chain seq x y z
N MET A 1 -24.47 21.38 9.56
CA MET A 1 -23.60 20.46 10.31
C MET A 1 -23.63 19.06 9.68
N PRO A 2 -22.72 18.71 8.74
CA PRO A 2 -22.62 17.38 8.13
C PRO A 2 -21.40 16.54 8.59
N GLU A 3 -20.58 17.06 9.50
CA GLU A 3 -19.23 16.55 9.77
C GLU A 3 -19.20 15.19 10.51
N SER A 4 -20.19 14.93 11.37
CA SER A 4 -20.25 13.68 12.17
C SER A 4 -20.58 12.42 11.37
N ARG A 5 -21.36 12.54 10.28
CA ARG A 5 -21.71 11.38 9.43
C ARG A 5 -20.52 10.89 8.60
N ASN A 6 -19.67 11.82 8.17
CA ASN A 6 -18.49 11.50 7.36
C ASN A 6 -17.41 10.77 8.19
N CYS A 7 -17.22 11.16 9.45
CA CYS A 7 -16.28 10.47 10.35
C CYS A 7 -16.67 9.02 10.62
N CYS A 8 -17.94 8.74 10.90
CA CYS A 8 -18.39 7.36 11.19
C CYS A 8 -18.28 6.44 9.96
N ALA A 9 -18.61 6.94 8.76
CA ALA A 9 -18.41 6.23 7.51
C ALA A 9 -16.91 6.01 7.19
N LEU A 10 -16.06 7.00 7.45
CA LEU A 10 -14.61 6.92 7.24
C LEU A 10 -13.94 5.91 8.20
N ILE A 11 -14.37 5.90 9.47
CA ILE A 11 -13.89 4.97 10.51
C ILE A 11 -14.40 3.54 10.26
N CYS A 12 -15.65 3.38 9.80
CA CYS A 12 -16.17 2.08 9.39
C CYS A 12 -15.35 1.53 8.21
N HIS A 13 -15.07 2.39 7.24
CA HIS A 13 -14.29 2.02 6.06
C HIS A 13 -12.81 1.70 6.36
N ILE A 14 -12.16 2.37 7.31
CA ILE A 14 -10.78 2.03 7.70
C ILE A 14 -10.70 0.73 8.51
N ASN A 15 -11.67 0.45 9.39
CA ASN A 15 -11.73 -0.81 10.13
C ASN A 15 -11.92 -2.01 9.20
N VAL A 16 -12.81 -1.89 8.20
CA VAL A 16 -13.00 -2.94 7.18
C VAL A 16 -11.72 -3.17 6.38
N ARG A 17 -11.02 -2.09 5.99
CA ARG A 17 -9.74 -2.19 5.27
C ARG A 17 -8.66 -2.87 6.12
N ILE A 18 -8.57 -2.55 7.41
CA ILE A 18 -7.66 -3.23 8.34
C ILE A 18 -7.99 -4.72 8.41
N GLY A 19 -9.27 -5.08 8.58
CA GLY A 19 -9.70 -6.48 8.61
C GLY A 19 -9.32 -7.24 7.34
N TRP A 20 -9.54 -6.64 6.16
CA TRP A 20 -9.14 -7.22 4.88
C TRP A 20 -7.63 -7.40 4.75
N THR A 21 -6.84 -6.44 5.22
CA THR A 21 -5.37 -6.55 5.22
C THR A 21 -4.89 -7.67 6.15
N ILE A 22 -5.47 -7.81 7.35
CA ILE A 22 -5.15 -8.92 8.27
C ILE A 22 -5.45 -10.27 7.62
N PHE A 23 -6.62 -10.41 6.99
CA PHE A 23 -6.97 -11.62 6.25
C PHE A 23 -5.95 -11.93 5.15
N GLY A 24 -5.51 -10.90 4.40
CA GLY A 24 -4.46 -11.03 3.39
C GLY A 24 -3.11 -11.49 3.96
N ILE A 25 -2.72 -11.01 5.15
CA ILE A 25 -1.48 -11.43 5.82
C ILE A 25 -1.58 -12.89 6.26
N LEU A 26 -2.70 -13.31 6.85
CA LEU A 26 -2.91 -14.70 7.26
C LEU A 26 -2.86 -15.65 6.05
N PHE A 27 -3.49 -15.25 4.94
CA PHE A 27 -3.42 -15.99 3.68
C PHE A 27 -1.99 -16.06 3.15
N GLY A 28 -1.25 -14.95 3.19
CA GLY A 28 0.16 -14.89 2.81
C GLY A 28 1.06 -15.81 3.62
N ILE A 29 0.95 -15.79 4.95
CA ILE A 29 1.72 -16.68 5.84
C ILE A 29 1.39 -18.15 5.56
N SER A 30 0.11 -18.49 5.43
CA SER A 30 -0.33 -19.85 5.09
C SER A 30 0.24 -20.30 3.74
N ALA A 31 0.26 -19.42 2.75
CA ALA A 31 0.82 -19.69 1.44
C ALA A 31 2.34 -19.92 1.49
N VAL A 32 3.09 -19.08 2.21
CA VAL A 32 4.54 -19.25 2.43
C VAL A 32 4.84 -20.63 3.00
N LEU A 33 4.14 -21.02 4.07
CA LEU A 33 4.33 -22.33 4.71
C LEU A 33 3.98 -23.48 3.75
N THR A 34 2.89 -23.34 3.00
CA THR A 34 2.42 -24.38 2.09
C THR A 34 3.38 -24.57 0.92
N TYR A 35 3.87 -23.48 0.31
CA TYR A 35 4.82 -23.59 -0.81
C TYR A 35 6.21 -24.03 -0.37
N ALA A 36 6.65 -23.63 0.82
CA ALA A 36 7.96 -24.03 1.35
C ALA A 36 7.98 -25.51 1.76
N ILE A 37 6.97 -25.99 2.48
CA ILE A 37 6.98 -27.31 3.12
C ILE A 37 6.39 -28.39 2.21
N LYS A 38 5.27 -28.10 1.54
CA LYS A 38 4.52 -29.13 0.80
C LYS A 38 4.91 -29.22 -0.66
N PHE A 39 5.07 -28.07 -1.31
CA PHE A 39 5.23 -28.00 -2.76
C PHE A 39 6.68 -27.75 -3.20
N GLU A 40 7.57 -27.40 -2.26
CA GLU A 40 8.99 -27.09 -2.50
C GLU A 40 9.22 -26.04 -3.63
N ASN A 41 8.26 -25.13 -3.79
CA ASN A 41 8.31 -24.07 -4.79
C ASN A 41 8.91 -22.81 -4.17
N TRP A 42 10.23 -22.66 -4.34
CA TRP A 42 10.98 -21.57 -3.72
C TRP A 42 10.65 -20.22 -4.32
N SER A 43 10.37 -20.15 -5.63
CA SER A 43 9.96 -18.91 -6.30
C SER A 43 8.63 -18.37 -5.77
N ALA A 44 7.62 -19.24 -5.64
CA ALA A 44 6.32 -18.89 -5.06
C ALA A 44 6.44 -18.57 -3.57
N THR A 45 7.31 -19.27 -2.84
CA THR A 45 7.60 -18.97 -1.43
C THR A 45 8.19 -17.57 -1.27
N ALA A 46 9.21 -17.23 -2.06
CA ALA A 46 9.85 -15.92 -1.99
C ALA A 46 8.89 -14.78 -2.36
N THR A 47 8.15 -14.93 -3.47
CA THR A 47 7.19 -13.91 -3.92
C THR A 47 6.01 -13.75 -2.96
N SER A 48 5.48 -14.83 -2.37
CA SER A 48 4.43 -14.75 -1.35
C SER A 48 4.93 -14.14 -0.04
N ALA A 49 6.18 -14.42 0.37
CA ALA A 49 6.79 -13.78 1.54
C ALA A 49 6.95 -12.27 1.33
N ILE A 50 7.47 -11.85 0.18
CA ILE A 50 7.60 -10.43 -0.18
C ILE A 50 6.23 -9.75 -0.20
N ALA A 51 5.22 -10.37 -0.81
CA ALA A 51 3.85 -9.85 -0.82
C ALA A 51 3.30 -9.64 0.60
N THR A 52 3.56 -10.61 1.49
CA THR A 52 3.14 -10.57 2.89
C THR A 52 3.82 -9.43 3.65
N LEU A 53 5.11 -9.19 3.42
CA LEU A 53 5.82 -8.05 4.02
C LEU A 53 5.20 -6.71 3.62
N PHE A 54 4.83 -6.54 2.35
CA PHE A 54 4.15 -5.32 1.90
C PHE A 54 2.74 -5.18 2.46
N ALA A 55 2.02 -6.29 2.66
CA ALA A 55 0.73 -6.27 3.34
C ALA A 55 0.88 -5.85 4.82
N CYS A 56 1.92 -6.32 5.52
CA CYS A 56 2.26 -5.85 6.86
C CYS A 56 2.58 -4.34 6.88
N GLN A 57 3.30 -3.84 5.87
CA GLN A 57 3.55 -2.41 5.72
C GLN A 57 2.23 -1.63 5.51
N THR A 58 1.29 -2.15 4.71
CA THR A 58 -0.04 -1.56 4.54
C THR A 58 -0.80 -1.52 5.87
N LEU A 59 -0.76 -2.60 6.65
CA LEU A 59 -1.40 -2.66 7.96
C LEU A 59 -0.82 -1.60 8.91
N TRP A 60 0.50 -1.41 8.91
CA TRP A 60 1.16 -0.37 9.70
C TRP A 60 0.67 1.04 9.31
N ILE A 61 0.53 1.34 8.01
CA ILE A 61 -0.01 2.62 7.53
C ILE A 61 -1.47 2.80 7.99
N TYR A 62 -2.30 1.76 7.87
CA TYR A 62 -3.70 1.83 8.31
C TYR A 62 -3.84 1.99 9.82
N TRP A 63 -2.94 1.39 10.60
CA TRP A 63 -2.90 1.60 12.03
C TRP A 63 -2.53 3.04 12.37
N ALA A 64 -1.50 3.59 11.71
CA ALA A 64 -1.09 4.99 11.88
C ALA A 64 -2.23 5.96 11.52
N LEU A 65 -3.00 5.64 10.48
CA LEU A 65 -4.20 6.39 10.12
C LEU A 65 -5.30 6.27 11.19
N LYS A 66 -5.61 5.07 11.66
CA LYS A 66 -6.64 4.87 12.69
C LYS A 66 -6.34 5.61 13.99
N LYS A 67 -5.05 5.72 14.36
CA LYS A 67 -4.59 6.46 15.55
C LYS A 67 -4.41 7.97 15.29
N ASN A 68 -4.69 8.46 14.08
CA ASN A 68 -4.37 9.82 13.64
C ASN A 68 -2.89 10.22 13.83
N THR A 69 -1.97 9.28 14.05
CA THR A 69 -0.53 9.60 14.20
C THR A 69 0.09 10.04 12.88
N ILE A 70 -0.59 9.79 11.76
CA ILE A 70 -0.07 10.11 10.42
C ILE A 70 0.01 11.62 10.14
N VAL A 71 -0.75 12.47 10.86
CA VAL A 71 -0.67 13.93 10.69
C VAL A 71 0.62 14.53 11.26
N GLU A 72 1.24 13.85 12.23
CA GLU A 72 2.51 14.28 12.83
C GLU A 72 3.73 13.91 11.96
N TRP A 73 3.52 13.14 10.89
CA TRP A 73 4.62 12.64 10.06
C TRP A 73 5.13 13.72 9.12
N LYS A 74 6.43 13.99 9.18
CA LYS A 74 7.12 14.89 8.24
C LYS A 74 7.04 14.31 6.81
N ARG A 75 7.00 15.21 5.81
CA ARG A 75 7.02 14.88 4.38
C ARG A 75 8.15 13.92 4.00
N SER A 76 9.32 14.07 4.63
CA SER A 76 10.50 13.22 4.40
C SER A 76 10.27 11.74 4.70
N ARG A 77 9.31 11.37 5.57
CA ARG A 77 8.92 9.97 5.79
C ARG A 77 8.06 9.39 4.69
N PHE A 78 7.34 10.21 3.92
CA PHE A 78 6.46 9.74 2.85
C PHE A 78 7.20 9.49 1.52
N LEU A 79 8.28 10.21 1.23
CA LEU A 79 9.10 9.95 0.03
C LEU A 79 9.62 8.51 -0.06
N PRO A 80 10.24 7.93 0.98
CA PRO A 80 10.68 6.53 0.97
C PRO A 80 9.52 5.52 1.01
N LEU A 81 8.29 5.96 1.28
CA LEU A 81 7.09 5.15 1.11
C LEU A 81 6.57 5.17 -0.33
N ILE A 82 6.85 6.21 -1.11
CA ILE A 82 6.33 6.36 -2.48
C ILE A 82 7.27 5.67 -3.48
N TRP A 83 8.54 6.07 -3.54
CA TRP A 83 9.44 5.65 -4.62
C TRP A 83 9.74 4.15 -4.65
N PRO A 84 10.14 3.51 -3.53
CA PRO A 84 10.39 2.07 -3.51
C PRO A 84 9.14 1.25 -3.82
N ASN A 85 7.97 1.66 -3.31
CA ASN A 85 6.73 0.96 -3.59
C ASN A 85 6.32 1.07 -5.06
N ILE A 86 6.49 2.23 -5.71
CA ILE A 86 6.23 2.34 -7.16
C ILE A 86 7.20 1.45 -7.95
N PHE A 87 8.49 1.48 -7.61
CA PHE A 87 9.50 0.70 -8.31
C PHE A 87 9.27 -0.81 -8.15
N ILE A 88 9.05 -1.28 -6.93
CA ILE A 88 8.79 -2.70 -6.65
C ILE A 88 7.45 -3.13 -7.24
N GLY A 89 6.44 -2.25 -7.27
CA GLY A 89 5.18 -2.53 -7.96
C GLY A 89 5.35 -2.72 -9.46
N LEU A 90 6.16 -1.89 -10.12
CA LEU A 90 6.49 -2.07 -11.54
C LEU A 90 7.26 -3.36 -11.79
N LEU A 91 8.24 -3.69 -10.94
CA LEU A 91 8.96 -4.98 -11.02
C LEU A 91 8.02 -6.17 -10.82
N GLY A 92 7.05 -6.07 -9.90
CA GLY A 92 6.04 -7.10 -9.70
C GLY A 92 5.17 -7.31 -10.94
N LEU A 93 4.78 -6.23 -11.63
CA LEU A 93 3.99 -6.33 -12.86
C LEU A 93 4.79 -6.99 -13.99
N ILE A 94 6.04 -6.56 -14.19
CA ILE A 94 6.94 -7.16 -15.18
C ILE A 94 7.19 -8.64 -14.85
N GLY A 95 7.46 -8.95 -13.58
CA GLY A 95 7.65 -10.31 -13.10
C GLY A 95 6.44 -11.21 -13.35
N CYS A 96 5.22 -10.69 -13.14
CA CYS A 96 3.99 -11.41 -13.48
C CYS A 96 3.92 -11.76 -14.96
N ILE A 97 4.14 -10.77 -15.84
CA ILE A 97 4.05 -10.96 -17.29
C ILE A 97 5.06 -12.01 -17.75
N ILE A 98 6.31 -11.90 -17.28
CA ILE A 98 7.38 -12.85 -17.58
C ILE A 98 6.98 -14.26 -17.11
N CYS A 99 6.53 -14.41 -15.86
CA CYS A 99 6.13 -15.70 -15.31
C CYS A 99 5.00 -16.35 -16.13
N TYR A 100 3.98 -15.59 -16.55
CA TYR A 100 2.88 -16.14 -17.33
C TYR A 100 3.29 -16.52 -18.75
N ILE A 101 4.16 -15.73 -19.41
CA ILE A 101 4.70 -16.08 -20.73
C ILE A 101 5.49 -17.40 -20.64
N PHE A 102 6.41 -17.51 -19.69
CA PHE A 102 7.20 -18.74 -19.50
C PHE A 102 6.32 -19.93 -19.11
N ALA A 103 5.34 -19.74 -18.22
CA ALA A 103 4.42 -20.80 -17.84
C ALA A 103 3.61 -21.33 -19.04
N GLY A 104 3.20 -20.43 -19.94
CA GLY A 104 2.52 -20.78 -21.18
C GLY A 104 3.42 -21.54 -22.16
N ILE A 105 4.65 -21.07 -22.38
CA ILE A 105 5.63 -21.72 -23.29
C ILE A 105 6.05 -23.09 -22.76
N MET A 106 6.24 -23.23 -21.45
CA MET A 106 6.61 -24.50 -20.82
C MET A 106 5.43 -25.44 -20.61
N HIS A 107 4.24 -25.07 -21.09
CA HIS A 107 2.99 -25.84 -20.94
C HIS A 107 2.74 -26.28 -19.49
N GLN A 108 3.09 -25.43 -18.52
CA GLN A 108 2.89 -25.74 -17.10
C GLN A 108 1.40 -25.84 -16.80
N GLY A 109 1.02 -26.84 -16.00
CA GLY A 109 -0.37 -26.99 -15.57
C GLY A 109 -0.80 -25.84 -14.67
N ALA A 110 -1.88 -25.15 -15.04
CA ALA A 110 -2.42 -24.03 -14.26
C ALA A 110 -3.43 -24.48 -13.17
N GLY A 111 -3.94 -25.72 -13.23
CA GLY A 111 -5.12 -26.12 -12.45
C GLY A 111 -5.11 -27.51 -11.81
N SER A 112 -4.06 -28.33 -11.96
CA SER A 112 -3.99 -29.64 -11.28
C SER A 112 -3.11 -29.55 -10.02
N ILE A 113 -3.51 -30.24 -8.94
CA ILE A 113 -2.72 -30.30 -7.69
C ILE A 113 -1.31 -30.84 -7.96
N SER A 114 -1.19 -31.79 -8.88
CA SER A 114 0.09 -32.34 -9.32
C SER A 114 1.00 -31.27 -9.95
N ALA A 115 0.43 -30.28 -10.64
CA ALA A 115 1.20 -29.20 -11.25
C ALA A 115 1.68 -28.15 -10.23
N LEU A 116 1.18 -28.17 -8.99
CA LEU A 116 1.70 -27.29 -7.93
C LEU A 116 3.00 -27.79 -7.32
N TYR A 117 3.36 -29.08 -7.50
CA TYR A 117 4.63 -29.61 -7.02
C TYR A 117 5.79 -29.14 -7.88
N GLY A 118 6.85 -28.64 -7.23
CA GLY A 118 8.00 -28.04 -7.90
C GLY A 118 7.74 -26.62 -8.40
N GLU A 119 8.57 -26.17 -9.33
CA GLU A 119 8.52 -24.80 -9.85
C GLU A 119 7.29 -24.58 -10.75
N ASN A 120 6.29 -23.90 -10.19
CA ASN A 120 5.09 -23.45 -10.89
C ASN A 120 5.09 -21.93 -11.02
N LEU A 121 5.30 -21.44 -12.24
CA LEU A 121 5.39 -20.02 -12.57
C LEU A 121 4.02 -19.34 -12.63
N TRP A 122 2.92 -20.06 -12.82
CA TRP A 122 1.57 -19.49 -12.70
C TRP A 122 1.33 -18.97 -11.28
N ILE A 123 1.75 -19.74 -10.28
CA ILE A 123 1.61 -19.34 -8.88
C ILE A 123 2.54 -18.17 -8.56
N THR A 124 3.82 -18.26 -8.95
CA THR A 124 4.81 -17.19 -8.77
C THR A 124 4.33 -15.87 -9.40
N GLY A 125 3.86 -15.89 -10.64
CA GLY A 125 3.34 -14.71 -11.32
C GLY A 125 2.11 -14.12 -10.63
N SER A 126 1.24 -14.97 -10.11
CA SER A 126 0.07 -14.52 -9.33
C SER A 126 0.50 -13.79 -8.05
N TRP A 127 1.52 -14.28 -7.34
CA TRP A 127 2.08 -13.56 -6.19
C TRP A 127 2.80 -12.27 -6.58
N SER A 128 3.41 -12.20 -7.76
CA SER A 128 3.94 -10.94 -8.30
C SER A 128 2.86 -9.88 -8.52
N LEU A 129 1.63 -10.27 -8.90
CA LEU A 129 0.48 -9.36 -8.92
C LEU A 129 0.07 -8.91 -7.52
N VAL A 130 0.12 -9.80 -6.53
CA VAL A 130 -0.19 -9.45 -5.14
C VAL A 130 0.84 -8.46 -4.58
N ILE A 131 2.13 -8.61 -4.89
CA ILE A 131 3.18 -7.61 -4.59
C ILE A 131 2.80 -6.26 -5.21
N THR A 132 2.46 -6.26 -6.50
CA THR A 132 2.06 -5.06 -7.25
C THR A 132 0.89 -4.36 -6.60
N LYS A 133 -0.14 -5.12 -6.20
CA LYS A 133 -1.32 -4.60 -5.50
C LYS A 133 -0.93 -3.87 -4.22
N TRP A 134 -0.22 -4.54 -3.30
CA TRP A 134 0.08 -3.97 -1.99
C TRP A 134 1.01 -2.76 -2.07
N THR A 135 2.02 -2.84 -2.93
CA THR A 135 2.97 -1.74 -3.13
C THR A 135 2.32 -0.51 -3.74
N TRP A 136 1.52 -0.63 -4.80
CA TRP A 136 0.80 0.52 -5.35
C TRP A 136 -0.25 1.07 -4.40
N GLN A 137 -0.93 0.21 -3.64
CA GLN A 137 -1.84 0.66 -2.59
C GLN A 137 -1.09 1.54 -1.58
N ASN A 138 0.09 1.11 -1.10
CA ASN A 138 0.94 1.89 -0.19
C ASN A 138 1.38 3.23 -0.81
N ALA A 139 1.87 3.20 -2.05
CA ALA A 139 2.32 4.41 -2.76
C ALA A 139 1.18 5.42 -2.95
N PHE A 140 -0.01 4.93 -3.32
CA PHE A 140 -1.18 5.77 -3.56
C PHE A 140 -1.68 6.44 -2.27
N PHE A 141 -1.69 5.71 -1.15
CA PHE A 141 -1.97 6.33 0.16
C PHE A 141 -0.94 7.41 0.48
N ALA A 142 0.34 7.10 0.40
CA ALA A 142 1.40 8.06 0.71
C ALA A 142 1.30 9.33 -0.16
N ARG A 143 1.04 9.21 -1.47
CA ARG A 143 0.83 10.37 -2.36
C ARG A 143 -0.38 11.22 -1.96
N ARG A 144 -1.50 10.58 -1.60
CA ARG A 144 -2.69 11.31 -1.14
C ARG A 144 -2.45 12.06 0.16
N TYR A 145 -1.66 11.50 1.08
CA TYR A 145 -1.29 12.20 2.31
C TYR A 145 -0.36 13.39 2.05
N VAL A 146 0.67 13.23 1.24
CA VAL A 146 1.57 14.34 0.87
C VAL A 146 0.78 15.48 0.24
N ALA A 147 -0.12 15.19 -0.70
CA ALA A 147 -0.95 16.21 -1.34
C ALA A 147 -1.93 16.91 -0.38
N LYS A 148 -2.28 16.26 0.75
CA LYS A 148 -3.13 16.86 1.78
C LYS A 148 -2.33 17.81 2.67
N LEU A 149 -1.14 17.37 3.10
CA LEU A 149 -0.19 18.20 3.86
C LEU A 149 0.20 19.48 3.08
N ASP A 150 0.44 19.36 1.77
CA ASP A 150 0.76 20.52 0.92
C ASP A 150 -0.40 21.53 0.83
N LYS A 151 -1.66 21.09 0.91
CA LYS A 151 -2.82 21.98 0.90
C LYS A 151 -3.01 22.69 2.24
N ASP A 152 -2.81 21.95 3.32
CA ASP A 152 -2.95 22.48 4.67
C ASP A 152 -1.86 23.54 4.94
N SER A 153 -0.62 23.35 4.47
CA SER A 153 0.45 24.35 4.58
C SER A 153 0.18 25.63 3.78
N VAL A 154 -0.34 25.49 2.55
CA VAL A 154 -0.67 26.68 1.72
C VAL A 154 -1.81 27.47 2.36
N THR A 155 -2.78 26.81 2.99
CA THR A 155 -3.91 27.48 3.64
C THR A 155 -3.44 28.26 4.87
N SER A 156 -2.55 27.68 5.70
CA SER A 156 -1.98 28.39 6.85
C SER A 156 -1.15 29.60 6.45
N ASP A 157 -0.38 29.52 5.36
CA ASP A 157 0.44 30.66 4.90
C ASP A 157 -0.43 31.83 4.41
N VAL A 158 -1.58 31.51 3.78
CA VAL A 158 -2.55 32.51 3.31
C VAL A 158 -3.31 33.16 4.48
N GLU A 159 -3.70 32.40 5.51
CA GLU A 159 -4.34 32.98 6.70
C GLU A 159 -3.40 33.93 7.45
N VAL A 160 -2.14 33.54 7.66
CA VAL A 160 -1.14 34.39 8.34
C VAL A 160 -0.87 35.69 7.58
N THR A 161 -0.76 35.63 6.25
CA THR A 161 -0.56 36.86 5.44
C THR A 161 -1.76 37.78 5.47
N SER A 162 -2.99 37.26 5.52
CA SER A 162 -4.19 38.09 5.65
C SER A 162 -4.32 38.79 7.01
N GLU A 163 -3.88 38.14 8.11
CA GLU A 163 -3.89 38.75 9.45
C GLU A 163 -2.82 39.86 9.59
N GLU A 164 -1.64 39.66 8.99
CA GLU A 164 -0.60 40.70 8.96
C GLU A 164 -1.04 41.94 8.17
N GLU A 165 -1.75 41.76 7.04
CA GLU A 165 -2.22 42.85 6.21
C GLU A 165 -3.37 43.65 6.87
N GLU A 166 -4.28 42.99 7.61
CA GLU A 166 -5.30 43.68 8.42
C GLU A 166 -4.70 44.45 9.61
N ALA A 167 -3.67 43.92 10.26
CA ALA A 167 -3.00 44.58 11.37
C ALA A 167 -2.27 45.87 10.94
N ASP A 168 -1.65 45.87 9.76
CA ASP A 168 -0.94 47.04 9.23
C ASP A 168 -1.90 48.17 8.80
N VAL A 169 -3.03 47.80 8.18
CA VAL A 169 -4.09 48.76 7.80
C VAL A 169 -4.80 49.37 9.02
N GLY A 170 -4.90 48.64 10.13
CA GLY A 170 -5.44 49.14 11.39
C GLY A 170 -4.53 50.17 12.09
N SER A 171 -3.22 50.06 11.93
CA SER A 171 -2.22 50.95 12.53
C SER A 171 -2.10 52.31 11.81
N MET A 172 -2.46 52.38 10.53
CA MET A 172 -2.40 53.61 9.72
C MET A 172 -3.60 54.56 9.94
N LYS A 173 -4.58 54.17 10.77
CA LYS A 173 -5.72 54.99 11.19
C LYS A 173 -5.52 55.51 12.63
N ILE A 174 -4.47 56.29 12.89
CA ILE A 174 -4.33 57.12 14.10
C ILE A 174 -3.74 58.48 13.71
#